data_AF-A0A936R0C6-F1
#
_entry.id   AF-A0A936R0C6-F1
#
_cell.length_a   1.000
_cell.length_b   1.000
_cell.length_c   1.000
_cell.angle_alpha   90.00
_cell.angle_beta   90.00
_cell.angle_gamma   90.00
#
_symmetry.space_group_name_H-M   'P 1'
#
loop_
_entity.id
_entity.type
_entity.pdbx_description
1 polymer ?
#
loop_
_entity_poly.entity_id
_entity_poly.type
_entity_poly.pdbx_seq_one_letter_code
_entity_poly.pdbx_strand_id
1 'polypeptide(L)'
;MSPASPTLTRAVEFLGTPALATLAMVALAALDLLGAYAAKEFHLTEGIGWAVLGVGCFGVLFVVYSASLAYAELAVVTMGWIVLLQVGLVVLDRVKFGVNLPPDALVALAVILLAQGYLVLRTSGTGSA
;
A
#
# COMPACT_ATOMS: atom_id res chain seq x y z
N MET A 1 -21.23 16.61 -31.67
CA MET A 1 -20.28 15.91 -30.80
C MET A 1 -20.20 14.47 -31.27
N SER A 2 -19.12 14.08 -31.96
CA SER A 2 -18.93 12.69 -32.40
C SER A 2 -18.59 11.85 -31.16
N PRO A 3 -19.29 10.73 -30.89
CA PRO A 3 -18.90 9.84 -29.79
C PRO A 3 -17.46 9.36 -30.06
N ALA A 4 -16.60 9.46 -29.05
CA ALA A 4 -15.26 8.89 -29.14
C ALA A 4 -15.40 7.40 -29.50
N SER A 5 -14.55 6.92 -30.42
CA SER A 5 -14.54 5.53 -30.86
C SER A 5 -14.48 4.58 -29.64
N PRO A 6 -15.29 3.50 -29.60
CA PRO A 6 -15.36 2.58 -28.44
C PRO A 6 -13.99 1.97 -28.07
N THR A 7 -13.04 1.94 -29.00
CA THR A 7 -11.65 1.54 -28.78
C THR A 7 -10.85 2.53 -27.93
N LEU A 8 -11.10 3.84 -28.09
CA LEU A 8 -10.45 4.89 -27.31
C LEU A 8 -10.96 4.89 -25.87
N THR A 9 -12.27 4.71 -25.68
CA THR A 9 -12.88 4.60 -24.34
C THR A 9 -12.34 3.40 -23.58
N ARG A 10 -12.24 2.22 -24.23
CA ARG A 10 -11.64 1.03 -23.60
C ARG A 10 -10.15 1.18 -23.30
N ALA A 11 -9.39 1.84 -24.17
CA ALA A 11 -7.97 2.11 -23.92
C ALA A 11 -7.78 3.09 -22.75
N VAL A 12 -8.63 4.11 -22.62
CA VAL A 12 -8.63 5.05 -21.50
C VAL A 12 -9.09 4.37 -20.20
N GLU A 13 -10.11 3.50 -20.25
CA GLU A 13 -10.53 2.69 -19.09
C GLU A 13 -9.43 1.71 -18.66
N PHE A 14 -8.77 1.05 -19.62
CA PHE A 14 -7.69 0.10 -19.40
C PHE A 14 -6.38 0.76 -18.90
N LEU A 15 -6.10 1.99 -19.30
CA LEU A 15 -4.96 2.76 -18.76
C LEU A 15 -5.29 3.43 -17.42
N GLY A 16 -6.57 3.78 -17.22
CA GLY A 16 -7.07 4.37 -15.98
C GLY A 16 -7.06 3.39 -14.81
N THR A 17 -7.48 2.14 -15.02
CA THR A 17 -7.65 1.15 -13.94
C THR A 17 -6.34 0.76 -13.22
N PRO A 18 -5.24 0.41 -13.90
CA PRO A 18 -3.99 0.04 -13.25
C PRO A 18 -3.31 1.23 -12.55
N ALA A 19 -3.42 2.42 -13.15
CA ALA A 19 -2.89 3.65 -12.55
C ALA A 19 -3.66 4.02 -11.27
N LEU A 20 -4.99 3.89 -11.29
CA LEU A 20 -5.83 4.14 -10.12
C LEU A 20 -5.58 3.09 -9.01
N ALA A 21 -5.43 1.81 -9.37
CA ALA A 21 -5.08 0.76 -8.42
C ALA A 21 -3.71 1.00 -7.78
N THR A 22 -2.72 1.41 -8.58
CA THR A 22 -1.38 1.75 -8.09
C THR A 22 -1.42 2.97 -7.17
N LEU A 23 -2.16 4.02 -7.54
CA LEU A 23 -2.36 5.20 -6.71
C LEU A 23 -3.05 4.84 -5.38
N ALA A 24 -4.05 3.96 -5.43
CA ALA A 24 -4.71 3.44 -4.24
C ALA A 24 -3.72 2.70 -3.34
N MET A 25 -2.88 1.81 -3.89
CA MET A 25 -1.84 1.10 -3.12
C MET A 25 -0.84 2.06 -2.48
N VAL A 26 -0.43 3.13 -3.18
CA VAL A 26 0.46 4.16 -2.61
C VAL A 26 -0.24 4.90 -1.48
N ALA A 27 -1.51 5.30 -1.66
CA ALA A 27 -2.28 5.96 -0.63
C ALA A 27 -2.48 5.07 0.61
N LEU A 28 -2.74 3.78 0.39
CA LEU A 28 -2.91 2.78 1.45
C LEU A 28 -1.61 2.60 2.23
N ALA A 29 -0.47 2.43 1.54
CA ALA A 29 0.84 2.35 2.19
C ALA A 29 1.17 3.61 2.99
N ALA A 30 0.85 4.79 2.48
CA ALA A 30 1.08 6.05 3.18
C ALA A 30 0.20 6.19 4.44
N LEU A 31 -1.09 5.86 4.34
CA LEU A 31 -2.01 5.88 5.48
C LEU A 31 -1.61 4.87 6.55
N ASP A 32 -1.21 3.67 6.14
CA ASP A 32 -0.75 2.61 7.04
C ASP A 32 0.53 3.05 7.75
N LEU A 33 1.51 3.58 7.01
CA LEU A 33 2.76 4.09 7.60
C LEU A 33 2.52 5.25 8.58
N LEU A 34 1.62 6.19 8.24
CA LEU A 34 1.24 7.28 9.15
C LEU A 34 0.53 6.76 10.40
N GLY A 35 -0.36 5.78 10.25
CA GLY A 35 -1.04 5.12 11.36
C GLY A 35 -0.06 4.39 12.29
N ALA A 36 0.88 3.65 11.72
CA ALA A 36 1.95 2.96 12.46
C ALA A 36 2.89 3.96 13.17
N TYR A 37 3.24 5.07 12.50
CA TYR A 37 4.02 6.15 13.11
C TYR A 37 3.28 6.75 14.32
N ALA A 38 2.01 7.10 14.15
CA ALA A 38 1.17 7.65 15.21
C ALA A 38 1.01 6.66 16.37
N ALA A 39 0.84 5.36 16.09
CA ALA A 39 0.77 4.34 17.12
C ALA A 39 2.06 4.26 17.95
N LYS A 40 3.22 4.37 17.30
CA LYS A 40 4.52 4.36 17.99
C LYS A 40 4.73 5.62 18.83
N GLU A 41 4.38 6.80 18.31
CA GLU A 41 4.42 8.05 19.09
C GLU A 41 3.41 8.04 20.26
N PHE A 42 2.22 7.48 20.07
CA PHE A 42 1.25 7.29 21.16
C PHE A 42 1.83 6.41 22.26
N HIS A 43 2.47 5.30 21.92
CA HIS A 43 3.11 4.44 22.91
C HIS A 43 4.22 5.16 23.70
N LEU A 44 4.96 6.07 23.07
CA LEU A 44 6.06 6.80 23.71
C LEU A 44 5.61 8.01 24.53
N THR A 45 4.50 8.66 24.15
CA THR A 45 4.09 9.94 24.72
C THR A 45 2.76 9.89 25.47
N GLU A 46 1.97 8.83 25.29
CA GLU A 46 0.59 8.67 25.78
C GLU A 46 -0.37 9.79 25.33
N GLY A 47 0.02 10.59 24.33
CA GLY A 47 -0.75 11.74 23.86
C GLY A 47 -1.99 11.33 23.06
N ILE A 48 -3.18 11.72 23.52
CA ILE A 48 -4.46 11.36 22.87
C ILE A 48 -4.55 11.81 21.40
N GLY A 49 -3.86 12.89 21.02
CA GLY A 49 -3.78 13.33 19.63
C GLY A 49 -3.19 12.26 18.69
N TRP A 50 -2.19 11.51 19.16
CA TRP A 50 -1.59 10.42 18.39
C TRP A 50 -2.53 9.22 18.25
N ALA A 51 -3.30 8.91 19.30
CA ALA A 51 -4.32 7.87 19.23
C ALA A 51 -5.41 8.23 18.21
N VAL A 52 -5.90 9.48 18.24
CA VAL A 52 -6.90 9.97 17.28
C VAL A 52 -6.36 9.93 15.86
N LEU A 53 -5.11 10.36 15.65
CA LEU A 53 -4.47 10.32 14.34
C LEU A 53 -4.35 8.88 13.82
N GLY A 54 -3.86 7.95 14.65
CA GLY A 54 -3.71 6.55 14.28
C GLY A 54 -5.04 5.90 13.90
N VAL A 55 -6.06 6.04 14.75
CA VAL A 55 -7.41 5.52 14.48
C VAL A 55 -8.00 6.15 13.22
N GLY A 56 -7.82 7.46 13.04
CA GLY A 56 -8.26 8.18 11.84
C GLY A 56 -7.60 7.64 10.57
N CYS A 57 -6.28 7.44 10.58
CA CYS A 57 -5.53 6.87 9.46
C CYS A 57 -6.04 5.47 9.09
N PHE A 58 -6.23 4.58 10.06
CA PHE A 58 -6.73 3.22 9.78
C PHE A 58 -8.21 3.22 9.34
N GLY A 59 -9.03 4.13 9.84
CA GLY A 59 -10.41 4.32 9.36
C GLY A 59 -10.46 4.76 7.89
N VAL A 60 -9.64 5.75 7.52
CA VAL A 60 -9.53 6.21 6.12
C VAL A 60 -8.93 5.11 5.24
N LEU A 61 -7.91 4.39 5.72
CA LEU A 61 -7.31 3.25 5.03
C LEU A 61 -8.38 2.22 4.67
N PHE A 62 -9.25 1.85 5.62
CA PHE A 62 -10.33 0.92 5.37
C PHE A 62 -11.25 1.39 4.23
N VAL A 63 -11.63 2.68 4.22
CA VAL A 63 -12.46 3.25 3.16
C VAL A 63 -11.76 3.18 1.80
N VAL A 64 -10.49 3.62 1.72
CA VAL A 64 -9.70 3.57 0.47
C VAL A 64 -9.54 2.12 0.01
N TYR A 65 -9.30 1.19 0.93
CA TYR A 65 -9.11 -0.21 0.60
C TYR A 65 -10.39 -0.79 0.01
N SER A 66 -11.54 -0.56 0.66
CA SER A 66 -12.83 -1.01 0.14
C SER A 66 -13.12 -0.45 -1.26
N ALA A 67 -12.79 0.81 -1.52
CA ALA A 67 -12.96 1.44 -2.83
C ALA A 67 -12.01 0.85 -3.89
N SER A 68 -10.78 0.50 -3.51
CA SER A 68 -9.78 -0.05 -4.44
C SER A 68 -10.17 -1.43 -5.01
N LEU A 69 -11.00 -2.19 -4.30
CA LEU A 69 -11.48 -3.50 -4.75
C LEU A 69 -12.41 -3.42 -5.96
N ALA A 70 -12.92 -2.23 -6.30
CA ALA A 70 -13.64 -2.01 -7.55
C ALA A 70 -12.72 -2.07 -8.79
N TYR A 71 -11.40 -1.94 -8.59
CA TYR A 71 -10.43 -1.79 -9.68
C TYR A 71 -9.38 -2.90 -9.73
N ALA A 72 -9.19 -3.65 -8.64
CA ALA A 72 -8.19 -4.70 -8.55
C ALA A 72 -8.58 -5.78 -7.54
N GLU A 73 -8.05 -6.98 -7.75
CA GLU A 73 -8.23 -8.12 -6.86
C GLU A 73 -7.67 -7.86 -5.46
N LEU A 74 -8.34 -8.42 -4.46
CA LEU A 74 -7.96 -8.31 -3.04
C LEU A 74 -6.48 -8.63 -2.83
N ALA A 75 -6.00 -9.73 -3.41
CA ALA A 75 -4.62 -10.17 -3.29
C ALA A 75 -3.63 -9.19 -3.92
N VAL A 76 -3.96 -8.62 -5.08
CA VAL A 76 -3.10 -7.68 -5.81
C VAL A 76 -2.95 -6.38 -5.01
N VAL A 77 -4.07 -5.81 -4.54
CA VAL A 77 -4.06 -4.58 -3.71
C VAL A 77 -3.31 -4.78 -2.41
N THR A 78 -3.62 -5.86 -1.69
CA THR A 78 -3.00 -6.15 -0.38
C THR A 78 -1.50 -6.31 -0.52
N MET A 79 -1.05 -7.16 -1.44
CA MET A 79 0.37 -7.42 -1.62
C MET A 79 1.10 -6.21 -2.18
N GLY A 80 0.46 -5.43 -3.06
CA GLY A 80 1.04 -4.25 -3.67
C GLY A 80 1.41 -3.15 -2.65
N TRP A 81 0.51 -2.81 -1.72
CA TRP A 81 0.86 -1.80 -0.71
C TRP A 81 1.82 -2.35 0.35
N ILE A 82 1.75 -3.65 0.69
CA ILE A 82 2.60 -4.24 1.75
C ILE A 82 4.07 -4.10 1.39
N VAL A 83 4.43 -4.26 0.11
CA VAL A 83 5.80 -4.05 -0.37
C VAL A 83 6.27 -2.61 -0.07
N LEU A 84 5.44 -1.61 -0.37
CA LEU A 84 5.76 -0.20 -0.10
C LEU A 84 5.83 0.08 1.40
N LEU A 85 4.89 -0.47 2.16
CA LEU A 85 4.83 -0.33 3.61
C LEU A 85 6.05 -0.94 4.30
N GLN A 86 6.48 -2.14 3.91
CA GLN A 86 7.66 -2.79 4.49
C GLN A 86 8.92 -1.93 4.33
N VAL A 87 9.13 -1.37 3.13
CA VAL A 87 10.24 -0.45 2.88
C VAL A 87 10.08 0.81 3.74
N GLY A 88 8.88 1.40 3.77
CA GLY A 88 8.57 2.59 4.56
C GLY A 88 8.81 2.41 6.06
N LEU A 89 8.38 1.29 6.63
CA LEU A 89 8.57 0.95 8.04
C LEU A 89 10.05 0.82 8.38
N VAL A 90 10.82 0.12 7.54
CA VAL A 90 12.27 -0.05 7.75
C VAL A 90 13.01 1.28 7.71
N VAL A 91 12.63 2.17 6.78
CA VAL A 91 13.17 3.53 6.70
C VAL A 91 12.77 4.33 7.94
N LEU A 92 11.50 4.30 8.33
CA LEU A 92 10.99 5.02 9.50
C LEU A 92 11.69 4.56 10.78
N ASP A 93 11.81 3.26 10.99
CA ASP A 93 12.47 2.67 12.16
C ASP A 93 13.95 3.06 12.24
N ARG A 94 14.66 3.06 11.09
CA ARG A 94 16.06 3.50 11.04
C ARG A 94 16.21 5.00 11.28
N VAL A 95 15.48 5.82 10.55
CA VAL A 95 15.69 7.28 10.49
C VAL A 95 15.10 7.99 11.69
N LYS A 96 13.88 7.63 12.11
CA LYS A 96 13.15 8.32 13.19
C LYS A 96 13.39 7.67 14.55
N PHE A 97 13.47 6.34 14.61
CA PHE A 97 13.53 5.61 15.87
C PHE A 97 14.91 4.99 16.18
N GLY A 98 15.89 5.15 15.29
CA GLY A 98 17.26 4.68 15.52
C GLY A 98 17.42 3.16 15.59
N VAL A 99 16.44 2.40 15.10
CA VAL A 99 16.47 0.93 15.13
C VAL A 99 17.42 0.42 14.04
N ASN A 100 18.44 -0.33 14.44
CA ASN A 100 19.35 -0.99 13.52
C ASN A 100 18.92 -2.44 13.29
N LEU A 101 18.45 -2.74 12.08
CA LEU A 101 18.22 -4.12 11.67
C LEU A 101 19.56 -4.78 11.35
N PRO A 102 19.84 -5.97 11.92
CA PRO A 102 21.05 -6.70 11.61
C PRO A 102 21.05 -7.20 10.15
N PRO A 103 22.21 -7.50 9.56
CA PRO A 103 22.33 -7.81 8.14
C PRO A 103 21.52 -9.04 7.69
N ASP A 104 21.43 -10.05 8.54
CA ASP A 104 20.61 -11.26 8.32
C ASP A 104 19.12 -10.93 8.21
N ALA A 105 18.60 -10.01 9.04
CA ALA A 105 17.22 -9.53 8.94
C ALA A 105 16.96 -8.75 7.63
N LEU A 106 17.96 -7.99 7.14
CA LEU A 106 17.86 -7.33 5.83
C LEU A 106 17.80 -8.32 4.68
N VAL A 107 18.56 -9.41 4.75
CA VAL A 107 18.50 -10.49 3.75
C VAL A 107 17.13 -11.15 3.78
N ALA A 108 16.60 -11.45 4.96
CA ALA A 108 15.25 -12.01 5.10
C ALA A 108 14.17 -11.09 4.51
N LEU A 109 14.26 -9.79 4.79
CA LEU A 109 13.37 -8.78 4.20
C LEU A 109 13.46 -8.77 2.67
N ALA A 110 14.66 -8.78 2.11
CA ALA A 110 14.84 -8.81 0.66
C ALA A 110 14.20 -10.06 0.03
N VAL A 111 14.36 -11.23 0.66
CA VAL A 111 13.74 -12.48 0.20
C VAL A 111 12.20 -12.38 0.23
N ILE A 112 11.63 -11.83 1.30
CA ILE A 112 10.17 -11.63 1.41
C ILE A 112 9.66 -10.69 0.32
N LEU A 113 10.34 -9.57 0.08
CA LEU A 113 9.95 -8.60 -0.95
C LEU A 113 10.00 -9.21 -2.35
N LEU A 114 11.03 -10.01 -2.66
CA LEU A 114 11.13 -10.72 -3.94
C LEU A 114 10.01 -11.75 -4.11
N ALA A 115 9.71 -12.52 -3.06
CA ALA A 115 8.63 -13.52 -3.08
C ALA A 115 7.25 -12.84 -3.25
N GLN A 116 6.99 -11.75 -2.54
CA GLN A 116 5.77 -10.97 -2.69
C GLN A 116 5.65 -10.35 -4.09
N GLY A 117 6.72 -9.75 -4.61
CA GLY A 117 6.75 -9.21 -5.97
C GLY A 117 6.43 -10.27 -7.02
N TYR A 118 6.98 -11.49 -6.88
CA TYR A 118 6.63 -12.62 -7.74
C TYR A 118 5.14 -12.97 -7.68
N LEU A 119 4.55 -13.03 -6.48
CA LEU A 119 3.11 -13.31 -6.31
C LEU A 119 2.22 -12.22 -6.92
N VAL A 120 2.59 -10.95 -6.77
CA VAL A 120 1.87 -9.82 -7.39
C VAL A 120 1.88 -9.95 -8.91
N LEU A 121 3.04 -10.18 -9.51
CA LEU A 121 3.16 -10.33 -10.97
C LEU A 121 2.34 -11.52 -11.49
N ARG A 122 2.36 -12.65 -10.76
CA ARG A 122 1.57 -13.84 -11.11
C ARG A 122 0.07 -13.61 -11.02
N THR A 123 -0.40 -12.95 -9.97
CA THR A 123 -1.83 -12.73 -9.72
C THR A 123 -2.42 -11.62 -10.58
N SER A 124 -1.60 -10.65 -10.98
CA SER A 124 -2.01 -9.58 -11.90
C SER A 124 -2.28 -10.09 -13.33
N GLY A 125 -1.63 -11.19 -13.76
CA GLY A 125 -1.80 -11.77 -15.10
C GLY A 125 -2.93 -12.80 -15.22
N THR A 126 -3.50 -13.27 -14.11
CA THR A 126 -4.61 -14.24 -14.09
C THR A 126 -5.99 -13.60 -13.90
N GLY A 127 -6.08 -12.27 -13.74
CA GLY A 127 -7.32 -11.52 -13.47
C GLY A 127 -8.27 -11.35 -14.68
N SER A 128 -8.21 -12.26 -15.65
CA SER A 128 -9.18 -12.33 -16.76
C SER A 128 -9.71 -13.75 -16.86
N ALA A 129 -10.64 -14.08 -15.98
CA ALA A 129 -11.50 -15.25 -16.05
C ALA A 129 -12.93 -14.83 -15.69
#